data_AF-A0A6X3ZH69-F1
#
_entry.id   AF-A0A6X3ZH69-F1
#
_cell.length_a   1.000
_cell.length_b   1.000
_cell.length_c   1.000
_cell.angle_alpha   90.00
_cell.angle_beta   90.00
_cell.angle_gamma   90.00
#
_symmetry.space_group_name_H-M   'P 1'
#
loop_
_entity.id
_entity.type
_entity.pdbx_description
1 polymer ?
#
loop_
_entity_poly.entity_id
_entity_poly.type
_entity_poly.pdbx_seq_one_letter_code
_entity_poly.pdbx_strand_id
1 'polypeptide(L)'
;MIIENKGDYVRFLGTVRLIPGGNTISNEHEKEIIEALKHPLNKHLTETHEIIIPDELFEQNGICDYNVTQADELIKDTYSLEALDNFLEQEKNGKIRKTVIDAINKQIESISNPPQEEQYAPEEDSGK
;
A
#
# COMPACT_ATOMS: atom_id res chain seq x y z
N MET A 1 10.24 6.05 -5.05
CA MET A 1 8.99 6.79 -4.80
C MET A 1 7.90 5.86 -4.29
N ILE A 2 6.87 6.38 -3.63
CA ILE A 2 5.69 5.60 -3.23
C ILE A 2 4.53 5.97 -4.15
N ILE A 3 3.87 4.97 -4.73
CA ILE A 3 2.59 5.12 -5.44
C ILE A 3 1.51 4.40 -4.63
N GLU A 4 0.41 5.08 -4.38
CA GLU A 4 -0.71 4.50 -3.62
C GLU A 4 -1.79 4.01 -4.58
N ASN A 5 -2.26 2.78 -4.33
CA ASN A 5 -3.47 2.24 -4.94
C ASN A 5 -4.53 2.12 -3.85
N LYS A 6 -5.43 3.11 -3.76
CA LYS A 6 -6.54 3.14 -2.80
C LYS A 6 -7.71 2.24 -3.19
N GLY A 7 -7.64 1.58 -4.35
CA GLY A 7 -8.66 0.64 -4.80
C GLY A 7 -8.48 -0.77 -4.23
N ASP A 8 -9.54 -1.57 -4.31
CA ASP A 8 -9.55 -2.95 -3.80
C ASP A 8 -8.83 -3.96 -4.72
N TYR A 9 -8.43 -3.53 -5.92
CA TYR A 9 -7.91 -4.40 -6.96
C TYR A 9 -6.47 -4.06 -7.34
N VAL A 10 -5.74 -5.07 -7.82
CA VAL A 10 -4.42 -4.87 -8.43
C VAL A 10 -4.56 -4.04 -9.70
N ARG A 11 -3.74 -2.99 -9.83
CA ARG A 11 -3.66 -2.13 -11.01
C ARG A 11 -2.30 -2.30 -11.70
N PHE A 12 -2.24 -1.90 -12.97
CA PHE A 12 -1.01 -1.94 -13.76
C PHE A 12 -0.75 -0.59 -14.42
N LEU A 13 0.46 -0.06 -14.23
CA LEU A 13 0.98 1.09 -14.95
C LEU A 13 2.16 0.62 -15.81
N GLY A 14 1.87 0.22 -17.05
CA GLY A 14 2.82 -0.52 -17.87
C GLY A 14 3.08 -1.91 -17.30
N THR A 15 4.34 -2.23 -17.04
CA THR A 15 4.80 -3.46 -16.37
C THR A 15 4.81 -3.34 -14.84
N VAL A 16 4.62 -2.13 -14.30
CA VAL A 16 4.56 -1.91 -12.86
C VAL A 16 3.22 -2.40 -12.33
N ARG A 17 3.27 -3.36 -11.40
CA ARG A 17 2.11 -3.90 -10.69
C ARG A 17 1.91 -3.14 -9.39
N LEU A 18 0.71 -2.60 -9.19
CA LEU A 18 0.30 -1.90 -7.98
C LEU A 18 -0.66 -2.77 -7.18
N ILE A 19 -0.25 -3.21 -6.00
CA ILE A 19 -1.08 -3.90 -5.01
C ILE A 19 -1.85 -2.85 -4.20
N PRO A 20 -3.05 -3.13 -3.67
CA PRO A 20 -3.73 -2.22 -2.75
C PRO A 20 -2.81 -1.67 -1.64
N GLY A 21 -2.89 -0.35 -1.46
CA GLY A 21 -2.08 0.49 -0.60
C GLY A 21 -0.80 1.02 -1.23
N GLY A 22 0.24 1.19 -0.41
CA GLY A 22 1.53 1.77 -0.80
C GLY A 22 2.42 0.79 -1.55
N ASN A 23 2.96 1.23 -2.69
CA ASN A 23 3.91 0.47 -3.50
C ASN A 23 5.20 1.27 -3.65
N THR A 24 6.33 0.67 -3.26
CA THR A 24 7.65 1.26 -3.48
C THR A 24 8.07 1.01 -4.91
N ILE A 25 8.17 2.08 -5.70
CA ILE A 25 8.55 2.01 -7.11
C ILE A 25 9.96 2.58 -7.30
N SER A 26 10.78 1.84 -8.05
CA SER A 26 12.11 2.30 -8.49
C SER A 26 11.99 3.42 -9.52
N ASN A 27 12.89 4.40 -9.43
CA ASN A 27 12.95 5.53 -10.35
C ASN A 27 13.23 5.10 -11.81
N GLU A 28 13.72 3.88 -12.03
CA GLU A 28 13.94 3.33 -13.38
C GLU A 28 12.63 3.17 -14.18
N HIS A 29 11.50 2.97 -13.50
CA HIS A 29 10.18 2.81 -14.12
C HIS A 29 9.43 4.13 -14.37
N GLU A 30 10.03 5.27 -14.02
CA GLU A 30 9.37 6.57 -14.07
C GLU A 30 8.82 6.91 -15.46
N LYS A 31 9.65 6.77 -16.51
CA LYS A 31 9.23 7.07 -17.89
C LYS A 31 8.08 6.18 -18.36
N GLU A 32 8.11 4.91 -17.96
CA GLU A 32 7.08 3.95 -18.28
C GLU A 32 5.76 4.30 -17.59
N ILE A 33 5.83 4.71 -16.32
CA ILE A 33 4.66 5.18 -15.56
C ILE A 33 4.07 6.43 -16.22
N ILE A 34 4.91 7.42 -16.56
CA ILE A 34 4.45 8.64 -17.25
C ILE A 34 3.73 8.30 -18.55
N GLU A 35 4.24 7.33 -19.33
CA GLU A 35 3.58 6.89 -20.55
C GLU A 35 2.26 6.17 -20.26
N ALA A 36 2.24 5.28 -19.27
CA ALA A 36 1.03 4.55 -18.88
C ALA A 36 -0.08 5.49 -18.40
N LEU A 37 0.25 6.62 -17.76
CA LEU A 37 -0.72 7.62 -17.31
C LEU A 37 -1.41 8.39 -18.43
N LYS A 38 -0.86 8.37 -19.65
CA LYS A 38 -1.54 8.95 -20.82
C LYS A 38 -2.78 8.15 -21.23
N HIS A 39 -2.88 6.90 -20.80
CA HIS A 39 -4.05 6.08 -21.10
C HIS A 39 -5.30 6.62 -20.39
N PRO A 40 -6.45 6.79 -21.07
CA PRO A 40 -7.65 7.42 -20.49
C PRO A 40 -8.14 6.76 -19.20
N LEU A 41 -8.03 5.44 -19.10
CA LEU A 41 -8.40 4.71 -17.88
C LEU A 41 -7.50 5.12 -16.70
N ASN A 42 -6.19 5.16 -16.89
CA ASN A 42 -5.25 5.48 -15.82
C ASN A 42 -5.38 6.94 -15.41
N LYS A 43 -5.65 7.83 -16.37
CA LYS A 43 -6.01 9.22 -16.10
C LYS A 43 -7.28 9.33 -15.26
N HIS A 44 -8.30 8.54 -15.55
CA HIS A 44 -9.51 8.52 -14.74
C HIS A 44 -9.21 8.05 -13.30
N LEU A 45 -8.41 7.00 -13.13
CA LEU A 45 -8.04 6.47 -11.82
C LEU A 45 -7.25 7.47 -10.97
N THR A 46 -6.41 8.31 -11.59
CA THR A 46 -5.74 9.39 -10.85
C THR A 46 -6.68 10.56 -10.54
N GLU A 47 -7.56 10.93 -11.47
CA GLU A 47 -8.58 11.98 -11.24
C GLU A 47 -9.57 11.61 -10.11
N THR A 48 -9.93 10.32 -9.99
CA THR A 48 -10.78 9.81 -8.91
C THR A 48 -10.03 9.53 -7.62
N HIS A 49 -8.72 9.79 -7.57
CA HIS A 49 -7.85 9.50 -6.43
C HIS A 49 -7.80 8.02 -6.03
N GLU A 50 -8.15 7.11 -6.95
CA GLU A 50 -7.95 5.67 -6.74
C GLU A 50 -6.46 5.31 -6.85
N ILE A 51 -5.73 5.96 -7.76
CA ILE A 51 -4.27 5.89 -7.83
C ILE A 51 -3.71 7.26 -7.47
N ILE A 52 -2.92 7.33 -6.40
CA ILE A 52 -2.25 8.56 -5.96
C ILE A 52 -0.77 8.45 -6.36
N ILE A 53 -0.33 9.40 -7.16
CA ILE A 53 1.05 9.54 -7.60
C ILE A 53 1.55 10.87 -7.04
N PRO A 54 2.74 10.92 -6.43
CA PRO A 54 3.30 12.16 -5.94
C PRO A 54 3.33 13.25 -7.03
N ASP A 55 2.83 14.45 -6.72
CA ASP A 55 2.72 15.58 -7.66
C ASP A 55 4.07 15.93 -8.30
N GLU A 56 5.14 15.82 -7.51
CA GLU A 56 6.48 15.70 -8.02
C GLU A 56 6.90 14.24 -7.89
N LEU A 57 7.08 13.55 -9.02
CA LEU A 57 7.56 12.16 -9.13
C LEU A 57 8.92 11.90 -8.41
N PHE A 58 9.44 12.88 -7.64
CA PHE A 58 10.79 12.88 -7.07
C PHE A 58 10.95 13.49 -5.66
N GLU A 59 9.92 14.03 -5.00
CA GLU A 59 10.13 14.62 -3.67
C GLU A 59 9.91 13.64 -2.51
N GLN A 60 9.01 12.67 -2.66
CA GLN A 60 8.77 11.64 -1.65
C GLN A 60 9.45 10.34 -2.05
N ASN A 61 10.63 10.12 -1.45
CA ASN A 61 11.48 8.97 -1.72
C ASN A 61 11.15 7.78 -0.81
N GLY A 62 10.41 8.00 0.27
CA GLY A 62 10.01 6.91 1.16
C GLY A 62 9.04 7.32 2.27
N ILE A 63 8.68 6.35 3.10
CA ILE A 63 7.73 6.55 4.19
C ILE A 63 8.21 7.55 5.24
N CYS A 64 9.53 7.76 5.31
CA CYS A 64 10.16 8.79 6.13
C CYS A 64 9.73 10.21 5.75
N ASP A 65 9.30 10.46 4.51
CA ASP A 65 8.87 11.79 4.05
C ASP A 65 7.44 12.12 4.47
N TYR A 66 6.64 11.09 4.78
CA TYR A 66 5.28 11.23 5.30
C TYR A 66 5.31 11.70 6.75
N ASN A 67 4.34 12.50 7.18
CA ASN A 67 4.12 12.71 8.61
C ASN A 67 3.55 11.44 9.28
N VAL A 68 3.48 11.41 10.61
CA VAL A 68 3.05 10.19 11.35
C VAL A 68 1.63 9.75 10.97
N THR A 69 0.70 10.70 10.80
CA THR A 69 -0.69 10.40 10.44
C THR A 69 -0.79 9.85 9.03
N GLN A 70 -0.13 10.50 8.06
CA GLN A 70 -0.14 10.05 6.66
C GLN A 70 0.53 8.68 6.52
N ALA A 71 1.62 8.44 7.25
CA ALA A 71 2.28 7.14 7.26
C ALA A 71 1.37 6.05 7.84
N ASP A 72 0.69 6.31 8.96
CA ASP A 72 -0.24 5.35 9.57
C ASP A 72 -1.41 4.99 8.64
N GLU A 73 -1.99 5.96 7.94
CA GLU A 73 -3.02 5.73 6.91
C GLU A 73 -2.47 4.87 5.76
N LEU A 74 -1.32 5.24 5.20
CA LEU A 74 -0.67 4.49 4.14
C LEU A 74 -0.39 3.04 4.55
N ILE A 75 0.12 2.82 5.76
CA ILE A 75 0.45 1.50 6.29
C ILE A 75 -0.81 0.63 6.40
N LYS A 76 -1.90 1.16 6.97
CA LYS A 76 -3.16 0.42 7.13
C LYS A 76 -3.73 -0.04 5.79
N ASP A 77 -3.59 0.78 4.77
CA ASP A 77 -4.08 0.47 3.43
C ASP A 77 -3.15 -0.49 2.67
N THR A 78 -1.92 -0.71 3.14
CA THR A 78 -0.91 -1.52 2.45
C THR A 78 -1.05 -3.00 2.77
N TYR A 79 -1.27 -3.79 1.71
CA TYR A 79 -1.37 -5.25 1.77
C TYR A 79 -0.13 -5.99 1.23
N SER A 80 0.82 -5.26 0.64
CA SER A 80 2.08 -5.84 0.18
C SER A 80 3.06 -5.99 1.34
N LEU A 81 3.36 -7.23 1.74
CA LEU A 81 4.38 -7.51 2.75
C LEU A 81 5.75 -6.95 2.36
N GLU A 82 6.12 -7.06 1.08
CA GLU A 82 7.38 -6.51 0.56
C GLU A 82 7.46 -4.99 0.73
N ALA A 83 6.36 -4.27 0.49
CA ALA A 83 6.32 -2.82 0.69
C ALA A 83 6.42 -2.47 2.19
N LEU A 84 5.73 -3.21 3.05
CA LEU A 84 5.79 -3.02 4.50
C LEU A 84 7.19 -3.29 5.08
N ASP A 85 7.86 -4.35 4.61
CA ASP A 85 9.25 -4.64 4.99
C ASP A 85 10.19 -3.51 4.53
N ASN A 86 10.00 -3.00 3.32
CA ASN A 86 10.77 -1.86 2.81
C ASN A 86 10.54 -0.59 3.66
N PHE A 87 9.28 -0.31 4.04
CA PHE A 87 8.94 0.80 4.93
C PHE A 87 9.60 0.65 6.30
N LEU A 88 9.65 -0.58 6.83
CA LEU A 88 10.30 -0.87 8.10
C LEU A 88 11.81 -0.62 8.05
N GLU A 89 12.46 -1.05 6.97
CA GLU A 89 13.88 -0.77 6.73
C GLU A 89 14.16 0.73 6.60
N GLN A 90 13.33 1.46 5.85
CA GLN A 90 13.44 2.91 5.70
C GLN A 90 13.28 3.64 7.04
N GLU A 91 12.32 3.24 7.87
CA GLU A 91 12.15 3.82 9.21
C GLU A 91 13.34 3.54 10.12
N LYS A 92 13.80 2.29 10.18
CA LYS A 92 14.93 1.88 11.04
C LYS A 92 16.25 2.56 10.66
N ASN A 93 16.44 2.87 9.38
CA ASN A 93 17.64 3.54 8.88
C ASN A 93 17.48 5.07 8.73
N GLY A 94 16.27 5.59 8.93
CA GLY A 94 15.92 6.99 8.73
C GLY A 94 15.49 7.68 10.02
N LYS A 95 14.19 7.94 10.18
CA LYS A 95 13.64 8.74 11.29
C LYS A 95 13.39 7.96 12.59
N ILE A 96 13.32 6.63 12.54
CA ILE A 96 13.17 5.72 13.68
C ILE A 96 11.97 6.09 14.56
N ARG A 97 10.80 6.32 13.94
CA ARG A 97 9.59 6.71 14.65
C ARG A 97 8.90 5.48 15.22
N LYS A 98 8.92 5.35 16.54
CA LYS A 98 8.32 4.19 17.24
C LYS A 98 6.87 3.93 16.81
N THR A 99 6.03 4.96 16.76
CA THR A 99 4.61 4.81 16.37
C THR A 99 4.45 4.25 14.96
N VAL A 100 5.30 4.67 14.01
CA VAL A 100 5.25 4.20 12.62
C VAL A 100 5.74 2.75 12.55
N ILE A 101 6.85 2.43 13.22
CA ILE A 101 7.38 1.07 13.30
C ILE A 101 6.35 0.10 13.91
N ASP A 102 5.69 0.50 15.00
CA ASP A 102 4.66 -0.30 15.67
C ASP A 102 3.45 -0.52 14.73
N ALA A 103 3.04 0.50 13.97
CA ALA A 103 1.97 0.39 12.97
C ALA A 103 2.34 -0.59 11.84
N ILE A 104 3.58 -0.51 11.31
CA ILE A 104 4.06 -1.42 10.27
C ILE A 104 4.04 -2.86 10.76
N ASN A 105 4.63 -3.13 11.94
CA ASN A 105 4.66 -4.48 12.50
C ASN A 105 3.26 -5.04 12.74
N LYS A 106 2.33 -4.21 13.22
CA LYS A 106 0.94 -4.59 13.42
C LYS A 106 0.25 -4.96 12.11
N GLN A 107 0.49 -4.20 11.05
CA GLN A 107 -0.07 -4.50 9.73
C GLN A 107 0.50 -5.81 9.18
N ILE A 108 1.82 -6.02 9.26
CA ILE A 108 2.49 -7.28 8.86
C ILE A 108 1.89 -8.48 9.59
N GLU A 109 1.70 -8.37 10.91
CA GLU A 109 1.08 -9.43 11.72
C GLU A 109 -0.35 -9.71 11.25
N SER A 110 -1.15 -8.67 11.01
CA SER A 110 -2.54 -8.83 10.58
C SER A 110 -2.69 -9.52 9.21
N ILE A 111 -1.72 -9.33 8.30
CA ILE A 111 -1.70 -9.98 6.98
C ILE A 111 -1.17 -11.42 7.09
N SER A 112 -0.11 -11.63 7.88
CA SER A 112 0.58 -12.92 7.97
C SER A 112 -0.14 -13.92 8.87
N ASN A 113 -0.88 -13.42 9.85
CA ASN A 113 -1.63 -14.18 10.84
C ASN A 113 -3.02 -13.55 11.00
N PRO A 114 -3.87 -13.65 9.95
CA PRO A 114 -5.18 -13.02 9.97
C PRO A 114 -6.00 -13.60 11.14
N PRO A 115 -6.79 -12.76 11.84
CA PRO A 115 -7.66 -13.25 12.89
C PRO A 115 -8.54 -14.37 12.32
N GLN A 116 -8.57 -15.51 13.01
CA GLN A 116 -9.47 -16.59 12.63
C GLN A 116 -10.89 -16.04 12.72
N GLU A 117 -11.59 -15.94 11.59
CA GLU A 117 -13.03 -15.72 11.60
C GLU A 117 -13.65 -16.85 12.43
N GLU A 118 -14.46 -16.51 13.43
CA GLU A 118 -15.29 -17.49 14.12
C GLU A 118 -16.13 -18.18 13.06
N GLN A 119 -15.70 -19.39 12.65
CA GLN A 119 -16.46 -20.19 11.70
C GLN A 119 -17.84 -20.37 12.31
N TYR A 120 -18.87 -19.86 11.62
CA TYR A 120 -20.25 -20.14 11.98
C TYR A 120 -20.42 -21.66 12.02
N ALA A 121 -20.52 -22.23 13.22
CA ALA A 121 -20.91 -23.62 13.39
C ALA A 121 -22.40 -23.68 13.01
N PRO A 122 -22.78 -24.30 11.88
CA PRO A 122 -24.19 -24.47 11.60
C PRO A 122 -24.81 -25.25 12.76
N GLU A 123 -25.86 -24.69 13.36
CA GLU A 123 -26.65 -25.41 14.36
C GLU A 123 -27.07 -26.75 13.74
N GLU A 124 -26.71 -27.86 14.38
CA GLU A 124 -27.24 -29.16 13.99
C GLU A 124 -28.76 -29.09 14.09
N ASP A 125 -29.41 -29.05 12.93
CA ASP A 125 -30.85 -29.23 12.77
C ASP A 125 -31.17 -30.63 13.30
N SER A 126 -31.36 -30.72 14.60
CA SER A 126 -31.81 -31.92 15.30
C SER A 126 -33.29 -32.07 15.01
N GLY A 127 -33.59 -32.46 13.76
CA GLY A 127 -34.91 -32.88 13.32
C GLY A 127 -35.48 -33.88 14.33
N LYS A 128 -36.48 -33.42 15.07
CA LYS A 128 -37.35 -34.22 15.94
C LYS A 128 -38.78 -34.07 15.48
#